data_AF-A0A9Q3GCA2-F1
#
_entry.id   AF-A0A9Q3GCA2-F1
#
_cell.length_a   1.000
_cell.length_b   1.000
_cell.length_c   1.000
_cell.angle_alpha   90.00
_cell.angle_beta   90.00
_cell.angle_gamma   90.00
#
_symmetry.space_group_name_H-M   'P 1'
#
loop_
_entity.id
_entity.type
_entity.pdbx_description
1 polymer ?
#
loop_
_entity_poly.entity_id
_entity_poly.type
_entity_poly.pdbx_seq_one_letter_code
_entity_poly.pdbx_strand_id
1 'polypeptide(L)'
;MLGIKIHQNLNEISLNQQHFTESLLKLYGMAQCESVATPLLPHEHLLLSSDKEREDFKKLKINYRSAMGSINYLSVATRPDISFAVSALSQYLDKPGINHWNAFLHVLRYLRGSQELGVIYKTNCKTVIEAYSNADWGNCRATRRSVTGYLISFHNCALICKARKQSTVSIPTAEAEYKALCDLMSELLWLKQLCEEAKITKISQPIVIWEDNQSCIKIANDDCNFNNKRMKHVDIQLHFIKEVIKAKIINLQYKPTNEMLANFLTNSVSR
;
A
#
# COMPACT_ATOMS: atom_id res chain seq x y z
N MET A 1 -7.15 -9.45 -20.34
CA MET A 1 -7.35 -8.50 -19.23
C MET A 1 -8.83 -8.45 -18.90
N LEU A 2 -9.27 -9.18 -17.87
CA LEU A 2 -10.69 -9.33 -17.53
C LEU A 2 -11.21 -8.07 -16.80
N GLY A 3 -12.03 -7.25 -17.46
CA GLY A 3 -12.87 -6.26 -16.80
C GLY A 3 -12.26 -4.88 -16.48
N ILE A 4 -11.04 -4.57 -16.94
CA ILE A 4 -10.49 -3.20 -16.88
C ILE A 4 -11.01 -2.42 -18.08
N LYS A 5 -11.71 -1.32 -17.83
CA LYS A 5 -12.05 -0.33 -18.84
C LYS A 5 -10.95 0.72 -18.91
N ILE A 6 -10.50 0.96 -20.13
CA ILE A 6 -9.51 1.99 -20.43
C ILE A 6 -10.22 3.05 -21.25
N HIS A 7 -10.30 4.28 -20.72
CA HIS A 7 -10.74 5.43 -21.48
C HIS A 7 -9.52 6.30 -21.77
N GLN A 8 -9.28 6.55 -23.06
CA GLN A 8 -8.16 7.37 -23.51
C GLN A 8 -8.70 8.63 -24.17
N ASN A 9 -8.34 9.76 -23.59
CA ASN A 9 -8.54 11.09 -24.15
C ASN A 9 -7.16 11.65 -24.56
N LEU A 10 -7.14 12.75 -25.32
CA LEU A 10 -5.88 13.38 -25.76
C LEU A 10 -4.93 13.74 -24.61
N ASN A 11 -5.49 14.04 -23.42
CA ASN A 11 -4.72 14.52 -22.27
C ASN A 11 -4.75 13.57 -21.05
N GLU A 12 -5.46 12.45 -21.13
CA GLU A 12 -5.61 11.55 -20.00
C GLU A 12 -5.92 10.11 -20.40
N ILE A 13 -5.45 9.16 -19.59
CA ILE A 13 -5.81 7.75 -19.67
C ILE A 13 -6.41 7.38 -18.32
N SER A 14 -7.67 6.96 -18.28
CA SER A 14 -8.31 6.46 -17.06
C SER A 14 -8.50 4.95 -17.11
N LEU A 15 -8.19 4.30 -16.00
CA LEU A 15 -8.36 2.87 -15.76
C LEU A 15 -9.39 2.69 -14.66
N ASN A 16 -10.52 2.07 -14.98
CA ASN A 16 -11.55 1.74 -13.98
C ASN A 16 -12.05 0.30 -14.14
N GLN A 17 -12.67 -0.22 -13.07
CA GLN A 17 -13.22 -1.58 -13.02
C GLN A 17 -14.65 -1.57 -12.49
N GLN A 18 -15.47 -0.63 -12.98
CA GLN A 18 -16.83 -0.43 -12.51
C GLN A 18 -17.68 -1.71 -12.66
N HIS A 19 -17.73 -2.31 -13.86
CA HIS A 19 -18.53 -3.52 -14.09
C HIS A 19 -18.07 -4.73 -13.29
N PHE A 20 -16.76 -4.85 -13.05
CA PHE A 20 -16.25 -5.90 -12.18
C PHE A 20 -16.70 -5.67 -10.73
N THR A 21 -16.65 -4.42 -10.25
CA THR A 21 -17.15 -4.03 -8.93
C THR A 21 -18.64 -4.31 -8.80
N GLU A 22 -19.46 -3.94 -9.78
CA GLU A 22 -20.90 -4.23 -9.82
C GLU A 22 -21.20 -5.73 -9.76
N SER A 23 -20.46 -6.54 -10.52
CA SER A 23 -20.60 -7.99 -10.54
C SER A 23 -20.20 -8.60 -9.20
N LEU A 24 -19.14 -8.08 -8.58
CA LEU A 24 -18.68 -8.49 -7.26
C LEU A 24 -19.73 -8.18 -6.17
N LEU A 25 -20.33 -6.99 -6.23
CA LEU A 25 -21.39 -6.58 -5.31
C LEU A 25 -22.62 -7.47 -5.45
N LYS A 26 -23.03 -7.81 -6.69
CA LYS A 26 -24.14 -8.75 -6.93
C LYS A 26 -23.83 -10.15 -6.39
N LEU A 27 -22.62 -10.65 -6.63
CA LEU A 27 -22.18 -11.99 -6.20
C LEU A 27 -22.30 -12.18 -4.68
N TYR A 28 -22.01 -11.15 -3.90
CA TYR A 28 -22.07 -11.18 -2.43
C TYR A 28 -23.33 -10.55 -1.83
N GLY A 29 -24.36 -10.25 -2.64
CA GLY A 29 -25.62 -9.68 -2.15
C GLY A 29 -25.52 -8.23 -1.66
N MET A 30 -24.47 -7.49 -2.06
CA MET A 30 -24.16 -6.12 -1.63
C MET A 30 -24.57 -5.07 -2.67
N ALA A 31 -25.39 -5.42 -3.66
CA ALA A 31 -25.81 -4.48 -4.70
C ALA A 31 -26.70 -3.33 -4.17
N GLN A 32 -27.46 -3.55 -3.10
CA GLN A 32 -28.37 -2.57 -2.49
C GLN A 32 -27.95 -2.18 -1.06
N CYS A 33 -26.69 -2.42 -0.68
CA CYS A 33 -26.22 -2.06 0.65
C CYS A 33 -25.98 -0.55 0.79
N GLU A 34 -26.07 -0.04 2.01
CA GLU A 34 -25.64 1.32 2.34
C GLU A 34 -24.12 1.47 2.20
N SER A 35 -23.69 2.54 1.53
CA SER A 35 -22.28 2.84 1.36
C SER A 35 -21.63 3.38 2.64
N VAL A 36 -20.34 3.14 2.81
CA VAL A 36 -19.52 3.72 3.87
C VAL A 36 -18.39 4.58 3.28
N ALA A 37 -17.81 5.46 4.08
CA ALA A 37 -16.77 6.40 3.65
C ALA A 37 -15.34 5.85 3.74
N THR A 38 -15.12 4.79 4.53
CA THR A 38 -13.79 4.21 4.79
C THR A 38 -13.73 2.76 4.31
N PRO A 39 -12.59 2.28 3.78
CA PRO A 39 -12.46 0.89 3.33
C PRO A 39 -12.41 -0.12 4.48
N LEU A 40 -11.93 0.30 5.65
CA LEU A 40 -11.95 -0.46 6.91
C LEU A 40 -12.34 0.48 8.06
N LEU A 41 -12.89 -0.04 9.15
CA LEU A 41 -13.20 0.79 10.31
C LEU A 41 -11.91 1.39 10.91
N PRO A 42 -11.80 2.73 11.04
CA PRO A 42 -10.63 3.36 11.65
C PRO A 42 -10.44 2.87 13.08
N HIS A 43 -9.17 2.67 13.49
CA HIS A 43 -8.81 2.22 14.84
C HIS A 43 -9.32 0.84 15.27
N GLU A 44 -10.04 0.12 14.40
CA GLU A 44 -10.42 -1.26 14.65
C GLU A 44 -9.30 -2.20 14.17
N HIS A 45 -8.85 -3.08 15.07
CA HIS A 45 -7.84 -4.06 14.76
C HIS A 45 -8.49 -5.42 14.62
N LEU A 46 -8.32 -6.05 13.46
CA LEU A 46 -8.71 -7.44 13.27
C LEU A 46 -7.86 -8.32 14.20
N LEU A 47 -8.52 -9.23 14.91
CA LEU A 47 -7.89 -10.16 15.85
C LEU A 47 -7.93 -11.58 15.30
N LEU A 48 -7.22 -12.51 15.94
CA LEU A 48 -7.38 -13.91 15.60
C LEU A 48 -8.80 -14.36 15.93
N SER A 49 -9.42 -15.06 14.99
CA SER A 49 -10.77 -15.59 15.17
C SER A 49 -10.81 -16.63 16.28
N SER A 50 -11.80 -16.55 17.15
CA SER A 50 -12.11 -17.60 18.13
C SER A 50 -12.72 -18.83 17.42
N ASP A 51 -12.74 -19.98 18.09
CA ASP A 51 -13.30 -21.19 17.48
C ASP A 51 -14.80 -21.04 17.18
N LYS A 52 -15.54 -20.34 18.05
CA LYS A 52 -16.94 -19.99 17.81
C LYS A 52 -17.12 -19.13 16.56
N GLU A 53 -16.32 -18.08 16.39
CA GLU A 53 -16.38 -17.21 15.21
C GLU A 53 -16.04 -17.95 13.91
N ARG A 54 -15.16 -18.96 13.97
CA ARG A 54 -14.82 -19.83 12.84
C ARG A 54 -15.97 -20.77 12.52
N GLU A 55 -16.61 -21.35 13.52
CA GLU A 55 -17.79 -22.19 13.33
C GLU A 55 -18.94 -21.40 12.70
N ASP A 56 -19.20 -20.19 13.19
CA ASP A 56 -20.22 -19.30 12.63
C ASP A 56 -19.90 -18.92 11.17
N PHE A 57 -18.62 -18.64 10.85
CA PHE A 57 -18.19 -18.42 9.47
C PHE A 57 -18.38 -19.66 8.58
N LYS A 58 -18.03 -20.86 9.07
CA LYS A 58 -18.17 -22.12 8.31
C LYS A 58 -19.63 -22.39 7.91
N LYS A 59 -20.61 -21.97 8.72
CA LYS A 59 -22.04 -22.11 8.40
C LYS A 59 -22.44 -21.36 7.13
N LEU A 60 -21.73 -20.28 6.78
CA LEU A 60 -21.99 -19.51 5.57
C LEU A 60 -21.59 -20.25 4.28
N LYS A 61 -20.72 -21.29 4.37
CA LYS A 61 -20.21 -22.06 3.23
C LYS A 61 -19.55 -21.20 2.13
N ILE A 62 -18.92 -20.10 2.53
CA ILE A 62 -18.24 -19.16 1.63
C ILE A 62 -16.76 -19.49 1.50
N ASN A 63 -16.23 -19.42 0.28
CA ASN A 63 -14.80 -19.49 0.04
C ASN A 63 -14.14 -18.12 0.26
N TYR A 64 -13.60 -17.90 1.46
CA TYR A 64 -12.93 -16.65 1.83
C TYR A 64 -11.74 -16.31 0.93
N ARG A 65 -10.95 -17.32 0.51
CA ARG A 65 -9.77 -17.09 -0.35
C ARG A 65 -10.17 -16.57 -1.72
N SER A 66 -11.26 -17.11 -2.28
CA SER A 66 -11.81 -16.61 -3.54
C SER A 66 -12.32 -15.18 -3.40
N ALA A 67 -13.01 -14.87 -2.31
CA ALA A 67 -13.52 -13.52 -2.05
C ALA A 67 -12.40 -12.49 -1.94
N MET A 68 -11.35 -12.82 -1.18
CA MET A 68 -10.15 -12.00 -1.05
C MET A 68 -9.41 -11.84 -2.38
N GLY A 69 -9.32 -12.88 -3.20
CA GLY A 69 -8.73 -12.80 -4.53
C GLY A 69 -9.42 -11.76 -5.42
N SER A 70 -10.74 -11.67 -5.36
CA SER A 70 -11.52 -10.71 -6.15
C SER A 70 -11.24 -9.25 -5.77
N ILE A 71 -11.19 -8.92 -4.47
CA ILE A 71 -10.86 -7.55 -4.03
C ILE A 71 -9.37 -7.23 -4.16
N ASN A 72 -8.49 -8.23 -4.07
CA ASN A 72 -7.07 -8.06 -4.33
C ASN A 72 -6.82 -7.71 -5.80
N TYR A 73 -7.57 -8.30 -6.74
CA TYR A 73 -7.51 -7.92 -8.14
C TYR A 73 -7.86 -6.45 -8.36
N LEU A 74 -8.95 -5.96 -7.75
CA LEU A 74 -9.30 -4.53 -7.77
C LEU A 74 -8.17 -3.67 -7.21
N SER A 75 -7.64 -4.05 -6.05
CA SER A 75 -6.62 -3.30 -5.32
C SER A 75 -5.34 -3.10 -6.13
N VAL A 76 -4.88 -4.14 -6.81
CA VAL A 76 -3.64 -4.12 -7.60
C VAL A 76 -3.85 -3.42 -8.94
N ALA A 77 -5.03 -3.54 -9.55
CA ALA A 77 -5.27 -3.04 -10.91
C ALA A 77 -5.72 -1.58 -10.96
N THR A 78 -6.76 -1.19 -10.22
CA THR A 78 -7.35 0.17 -10.36
C THR A 78 -7.77 0.84 -9.05
N ARG A 79 -7.72 0.14 -7.92
CA ARG A 79 -8.23 0.63 -6.62
C ARG A 79 -7.17 0.59 -5.53
N PRO A 80 -6.07 1.36 -5.66
CA PRO A 80 -5.02 1.37 -4.64
C PRO A 80 -5.53 1.82 -3.26
N ASP A 81 -6.61 2.59 -3.21
CA ASP A 81 -7.28 3.07 -2.00
C ASP A 81 -7.74 1.95 -1.04
N ILE A 82 -8.01 0.74 -1.53
CA ILE A 82 -8.38 -0.40 -0.67
C ILE A 82 -7.18 -1.27 -0.26
N SER A 83 -5.95 -0.94 -0.67
CA SER A 83 -4.77 -1.80 -0.49
C SER A 83 -4.48 -2.12 0.97
N PHE A 84 -4.65 -1.13 1.87
CA PHE A 84 -4.49 -1.35 3.30
C PHE A 84 -5.49 -2.39 3.83
N ALA A 85 -6.78 -2.24 3.49
CA ALA A 85 -7.83 -3.15 3.92
C ALA A 85 -7.61 -4.57 3.37
N VAL A 86 -7.23 -4.70 2.10
CA VAL A 86 -6.89 -6.00 1.49
C VAL A 86 -5.70 -6.64 2.20
N SER A 87 -4.66 -5.88 2.50
CA SER A 87 -3.47 -6.36 3.22
C SER A 87 -3.81 -6.83 4.64
N ALA A 88 -4.67 -6.10 5.34
CA ALA A 88 -5.15 -6.48 6.67
C ALA A 88 -5.95 -7.80 6.65
N LEU A 89 -6.93 -7.90 5.76
CA LEU A 89 -7.81 -9.07 5.64
C LEU A 89 -7.10 -10.33 5.12
N SER A 90 -6.08 -10.16 4.28
CA SER A 90 -5.28 -11.27 3.71
C SER A 90 -4.48 -12.03 4.76
N GLN A 91 -4.31 -11.48 5.97
CA GLN A 91 -3.64 -12.17 7.07
C GLN A 91 -4.43 -13.39 7.59
N TYR A 92 -5.73 -13.48 7.26
CA TYR A 92 -6.65 -14.48 7.80
C TYR A 92 -7.18 -15.45 6.73
N LEU A 93 -6.42 -15.67 5.65
CA LEU A 93 -6.81 -16.56 4.54
C LEU A 93 -6.90 -18.04 4.92
N ASP A 94 -6.20 -18.46 5.98
CA ASP A 94 -6.18 -19.85 6.44
C ASP A 94 -7.30 -20.15 7.45
N LYS A 95 -7.48 -19.27 8.44
CA LYS A 95 -8.47 -19.41 9.52
C LYS A 95 -9.38 -18.16 9.62
N PRO A 96 -10.23 -17.90 8.61
CA PRO A 96 -11.19 -16.80 8.66
C PRO A 96 -12.24 -17.02 9.74
N GLY A 97 -12.74 -15.93 10.32
CA GLY A 97 -13.87 -15.92 11.27
C GLY A 97 -14.92 -14.92 10.83
N ILE A 98 -16.07 -14.92 11.50
CA ILE A 98 -17.22 -14.10 11.11
C ILE A 98 -16.90 -12.60 11.10
N ASN A 99 -16.06 -12.11 12.01
CA ASN A 99 -15.62 -10.70 12.03
C ASN A 99 -14.79 -10.33 10.79
N HIS A 100 -13.94 -11.23 10.30
CA HIS A 100 -13.18 -11.01 9.07
C HIS A 100 -14.11 -10.95 7.85
N TRP A 101 -15.16 -11.78 7.85
CA TRP A 101 -16.19 -11.72 6.82
C TRP A 101 -16.98 -10.40 6.86
N ASN A 102 -17.36 -9.94 8.05
CA ASN A 102 -18.03 -8.65 8.21
C ASN A 102 -17.14 -7.47 7.76
N ALA A 103 -15.85 -7.52 8.06
CA ALA A 103 -14.88 -6.53 7.57
C ALA A 103 -14.70 -6.60 6.04
N PHE A 104 -14.72 -7.79 5.44
CA PHE A 104 -14.78 -7.93 3.97
C PHE A 104 -16.05 -7.29 3.39
N LEU A 105 -17.21 -7.53 4.00
CA LEU A 105 -18.46 -6.88 3.58
C LEU A 105 -18.40 -5.35 3.75
N HIS A 106 -17.71 -4.84 4.76
CA HIS A 106 -17.46 -3.40 4.92
C HIS A 106 -16.67 -2.82 3.73
N VAL A 107 -15.64 -3.51 3.24
CA VAL A 107 -14.92 -3.13 2.02
C VAL A 107 -15.88 -3.07 0.82
N LEU A 108 -16.79 -4.05 0.69
CA LEU A 108 -17.80 -4.04 -0.37
C LEU A 108 -18.75 -2.83 -0.25
N ARG A 109 -19.17 -2.44 0.97
CA ARG A 109 -19.96 -1.22 1.19
C ARG A 109 -19.21 0.03 0.75
N TYR A 110 -17.91 0.09 1.00
CA TYR A 110 -17.07 1.19 0.55
C TYR A 110 -16.99 1.24 -0.99
N LEU A 111 -16.73 0.09 -1.62
CA LEU A 111 -16.71 -0.06 -3.08
C LEU A 111 -18.05 0.34 -3.71
N ARG A 112 -19.19 0.01 -3.07
CA ARG A 112 -20.53 0.41 -3.52
C ARG A 112 -20.68 1.92 -3.63
N GLY A 113 -20.14 2.69 -2.68
CA GLY A 113 -20.17 4.16 -2.73
C GLY A 113 -19.18 4.79 -3.70
N SER A 114 -18.32 4.00 -4.34
CA SER A 114 -17.14 4.50 -5.08
C SER A 114 -16.84 3.69 -6.34
N GLN A 115 -17.86 3.14 -7.00
CA GLN A 115 -17.70 2.19 -8.12
C GLN A 115 -17.00 2.79 -9.34
N GLU A 116 -17.08 4.11 -9.50
CA GLU A 116 -16.50 4.86 -10.62
C GLU A 116 -15.02 5.23 -10.38
N LEU A 117 -14.52 5.07 -9.15
CA LEU A 117 -13.12 5.37 -8.84
C LEU A 117 -12.18 4.43 -9.61
N GLY A 118 -11.07 5.02 -10.04
CA GLY A 118 -10.03 4.37 -10.80
C GLY A 118 -8.75 5.21 -10.79
N VAL A 119 -7.75 4.76 -11.54
CA VAL A 119 -6.48 5.50 -11.69
C VAL A 119 -6.55 6.35 -12.96
N ILE A 120 -6.18 7.62 -12.86
CA ILE A 120 -6.16 8.55 -13.99
C ILE A 120 -4.72 9.00 -14.20
N TYR A 121 -4.20 8.79 -15.41
CA TYR A 121 -2.90 9.25 -15.88
C TYR A 121 -3.07 10.48 -16.74
N LYS A 122 -2.53 11.63 -16.33
CA LYS A 122 -2.62 12.89 -17.10
C LYS A 122 -1.31 13.17 -17.82
N THR A 123 -1.38 13.69 -19.04
CA THR A 123 -0.19 13.98 -19.87
C THR A 123 0.43 15.34 -19.58
N ASN A 124 -0.32 16.28 -19.00
CA ASN A 124 0.11 17.67 -18.75
C ASN A 124 0.85 17.87 -17.41
N CYS A 125 1.38 16.81 -16.80
CA CYS A 125 2.04 16.90 -15.50
C CYS A 125 3.57 16.92 -15.64
N LYS A 126 4.28 17.28 -14.57
CA LYS A 126 5.75 17.21 -14.54
C LYS A 126 6.20 15.76 -14.81
N THR A 127 7.16 15.59 -15.70
CA THR A 127 7.79 14.29 -16.03
C THR A 127 8.78 13.87 -14.94
N VAL A 128 8.30 13.74 -13.70
CA VAL A 128 9.11 13.40 -12.53
C VAL A 128 8.50 12.19 -11.84
N ILE A 129 9.35 11.23 -11.48
CA ILE A 129 8.98 10.14 -10.58
C ILE A 129 9.18 10.68 -9.16
N GLU A 130 8.14 10.57 -8.34
CA GLU A 130 8.21 10.85 -6.91
C GLU A 130 7.80 9.60 -6.16
N ALA A 131 8.33 9.44 -4.95
CA ALA A 131 7.94 8.34 -4.09
C ALA A 131 7.65 8.82 -2.68
N TYR A 132 6.78 8.09 -1.99
CA TYR A 132 6.35 8.37 -0.63
C TYR A 132 6.50 7.08 0.17
N SER A 133 7.23 7.15 1.28
CA SER A 133 7.45 6.04 2.21
C SER A 133 6.77 6.35 3.55
N ASN A 134 6.12 5.35 4.14
CA ASN A 134 5.53 5.45 5.47
C ASN A 134 5.47 4.07 6.14
N ALA A 135 5.60 4.03 7.46
CA ALA A 135 5.39 2.84 8.26
C ALA A 135 4.54 3.13 9.51
N ASP A 136 3.47 2.36 9.70
CA ASP A 136 2.71 2.41 10.94
C ASP A 136 3.27 1.39 11.95
N TRP A 137 3.88 1.90 13.01
CA TRP A 137 4.67 1.11 13.95
C TRP A 137 3.83 0.28 14.91
N GLY A 138 4.01 -1.05 14.85
CA GLY A 138 3.40 -1.98 15.80
C GLY A 138 1.87 -2.07 15.74
N ASN A 139 1.24 -1.60 14.66
CA ASN A 139 -0.22 -1.51 14.52
C ASN A 139 -0.94 -2.88 14.65
N CYS A 140 -0.32 -3.97 14.21
CA CYS A 140 -0.93 -5.29 14.34
C CYS A 140 -0.93 -5.76 15.82
N ARG A 141 -2.06 -5.62 16.54
CA ARG A 141 -2.15 -6.02 17.96
C ARG A 141 -1.75 -7.48 18.23
N ALA A 142 -2.05 -8.40 17.31
CA ALA A 142 -1.74 -9.81 17.48
C ALA A 142 -0.24 -10.14 17.39
N THR A 143 0.53 -9.39 16.59
CA THR A 143 1.96 -9.71 16.32
C THR A 143 2.91 -8.59 16.71
N ARG A 144 2.40 -7.41 17.04
CA ARG A 144 3.12 -6.14 17.22
C ARG A 144 4.03 -5.78 16.04
N ARG A 145 3.72 -6.27 14.85
CA ARG A 145 4.44 -5.93 13.61
C ARG A 145 3.86 -4.68 12.97
N SER A 146 4.74 -3.89 12.38
CA SER A 146 4.40 -2.66 11.67
C SER A 146 3.80 -2.94 10.28
N VAL A 147 3.15 -1.93 9.71
CA VAL A 147 2.66 -1.96 8.32
C VAL A 147 3.46 -0.96 7.50
N THR A 148 4.12 -1.45 6.46
CA THR A 148 4.79 -0.63 5.44
C THR A 148 3.77 -0.22 4.40
N GLY A 149 3.76 1.07 4.07
CA GLY A 149 3.01 1.64 2.95
C GLY A 149 3.92 2.50 2.10
N TYR A 150 3.93 2.29 0.78
CA TYR A 150 4.63 3.19 -0.12
C TYR A 150 3.92 3.38 -1.45
N LEU A 151 4.08 4.58 -1.99
CA LEU A 151 3.51 5.02 -3.25
C LEU A 151 4.64 5.52 -4.14
N ILE A 152 4.77 4.96 -5.34
CA ILE A 152 5.56 5.54 -6.43
C ILE A 152 4.58 6.18 -7.40
N SER A 153 4.75 7.47 -7.64
CA SER A 153 3.95 8.24 -8.57
C SER A 153 4.78 8.70 -9.76
N PHE A 154 4.10 8.84 -10.90
CA PHE A 154 4.63 9.43 -12.12
C PHE A 154 3.57 10.33 -12.69
N HIS A 155 3.93 11.57 -13.05
CA HIS A 155 2.95 12.56 -13.51
C HIS A 155 1.83 12.84 -12.49
N ASN A 156 2.12 12.79 -11.19
CA ASN A 156 1.13 12.87 -10.09
C ASN A 156 0.09 11.73 -10.10
N CYS A 157 0.37 10.64 -10.81
CA CYS A 157 -0.50 9.49 -10.93
C CYS A 157 0.16 8.29 -10.27
N ALA A 158 -0.61 7.48 -9.55
CA ALA A 158 -0.09 6.29 -8.89
C ALA A 158 0.39 5.26 -9.92
N LEU A 159 1.67 4.88 -9.86
CA LEU A 159 2.21 3.75 -10.61
C LEU A 159 2.20 2.48 -9.77
N ILE A 160 2.80 2.56 -8.58
CA ILE A 160 2.97 1.43 -7.68
C ILE A 160 2.48 1.86 -6.31
N CYS A 161 1.52 1.13 -5.78
CA CYS A 161 1.03 1.27 -4.42
C CYS A 161 1.21 -0.06 -3.72
N LYS A 162 1.78 -0.05 -2.52
CA LYS A 162 1.91 -1.27 -1.73
C LYS A 162 1.60 -0.99 -0.28
N ALA A 163 0.79 -1.87 0.29
CA ALA A 163 0.50 -1.94 1.72
C ALA A 163 0.84 -3.35 2.20
N ARG A 164 1.76 -3.48 3.15
CA ARG A 164 2.27 -4.79 3.59
C ARG A 164 2.61 -4.78 5.07
N LYS A 165 2.14 -5.80 5.79
CA LYS A 165 2.65 -6.09 7.14
C LYS A 165 4.11 -6.54 7.09
N GLN A 166 4.98 -5.91 7.87
CA GLN A 166 6.39 -6.27 7.97
C GLN A 166 6.57 -7.70 8.47
N SER A 167 7.61 -8.39 8.00
CA SER A 167 7.90 -9.78 8.37
C SER A 167 8.44 -9.92 9.79
N THR A 168 9.14 -8.89 10.29
CA THR A 168 9.74 -8.84 11.62
C THR A 168 9.16 -7.70 12.44
N VAL A 169 9.19 -7.84 13.76
CA VAL A 169 8.84 -6.75 14.68
C VAL A 169 9.99 -5.73 14.66
N SER A 170 9.64 -4.45 14.63
CA SER A 170 10.61 -3.35 14.69
C SER A 170 10.60 -2.78 16.11
N ILE A 171 11.78 -2.60 16.71
CA ILE A 171 11.89 -2.17 18.11
C ILE A 171 11.69 -0.65 18.20
N PRO A 172 12.46 0.19 17.48
CA PRO A 172 12.14 1.60 17.31
C PRO A 172 11.26 1.85 16.08
N THR A 173 10.47 2.92 16.11
CA THR A 173 9.72 3.42 14.95
C THR A 173 10.62 3.64 13.73
N ALA A 174 11.82 4.18 13.94
CA ALA A 174 12.79 4.39 12.87
C ALA A 174 13.16 3.10 12.13
N GLU A 175 13.26 1.94 12.81
CA GLU A 175 13.53 0.66 12.15
C GLU A 175 12.36 0.25 11.24
N ALA A 176 11.12 0.57 11.61
CA ALA A 176 9.96 0.31 10.76
C ALA A 176 10.00 1.17 9.50
N GLU A 177 10.33 2.46 9.63
CA GLU A 177 10.51 3.35 8.47
C GLU A 177 11.66 2.88 7.57
N TYR A 178 12.77 2.43 8.14
CA TYR A 178 13.89 1.89 7.34
C TYR A 178 13.51 0.69 6.50
N LYS A 179 12.72 -0.22 7.08
CA LYS A 179 12.22 -1.38 6.32
C LYS A 179 11.30 -0.93 5.20
N ALA A 180 10.43 0.05 5.44
CA ALA A 180 9.56 0.61 4.40
C ALA A 180 10.36 1.28 3.28
N LEU A 181 11.35 2.08 3.65
CA LEU A 181 12.24 2.77 2.73
C LEU A 181 13.10 1.79 1.90
N CYS A 182 13.63 0.74 2.53
CA CYS A 182 14.40 -0.31 1.85
C CYS A 182 13.56 -1.08 0.82
N ASP A 183 12.32 -1.45 1.18
CA ASP A 183 11.37 -2.08 0.26
C ASP A 183 11.06 -1.14 -0.92
N LEU A 184 10.81 0.15 -0.65
CA LEU A 184 10.57 1.18 -1.68
C LEU A 184 11.78 1.36 -2.62
N MET A 185 12.99 1.45 -2.08
CA MET A 185 14.20 1.62 -2.88
C MET A 185 14.43 0.44 -3.82
N SER A 186 14.15 -0.78 -3.36
CA SER A 186 14.28 -1.97 -4.20
C SER A 186 13.34 -1.91 -5.41
N GLU A 187 12.10 -1.47 -5.22
CA GLU A 187 11.14 -1.25 -6.33
C GLU A 187 11.57 -0.10 -7.24
N LEU A 188 12.11 0.99 -6.70
CA LEU A 188 12.59 2.12 -7.50
C LEU A 188 13.79 1.74 -8.37
N LEU A 189 14.73 0.94 -7.85
CA LEU A 189 15.86 0.42 -8.63
C LEU A 189 15.38 -0.51 -9.75
N TRP A 190 14.43 -1.40 -9.44
CA TRP A 190 13.80 -2.25 -10.46
C TRP A 190 13.09 -1.41 -11.53
N LEU A 191 12.30 -0.40 -11.12
CA LEU A 191 11.58 0.48 -12.03
C LEU A 191 12.56 1.27 -12.93
N LYS A 192 13.66 1.77 -12.36
CA LYS A 192 14.73 2.42 -13.11
C LYS A 192 15.31 1.49 -14.16
N GLN A 193 15.67 0.26 -13.79
CA GLN A 193 16.20 -0.73 -14.73
C GLN A 193 15.19 -1.04 -15.85
N LEU A 194 13.91 -1.22 -15.50
CA LEU A 194 12.84 -1.44 -16.48
C LEU A 194 12.73 -0.27 -17.46
N CYS A 195 12.83 0.97 -16.97
CA CYS A 195 12.79 2.14 -17.83
C CYS A 195 14.01 2.27 -18.74
N GLU A 196 15.20 1.90 -18.26
CA GLU A 196 16.43 1.84 -19.06
C GLU A 196 16.30 0.80 -20.19
N GLU A 197 15.81 -0.41 -19.88
CA GLU A 197 15.56 -1.48 -20.85
C GLU A 197 14.48 -1.09 -21.87
N ALA A 198 13.43 -0.39 -21.43
CA ALA A 198 12.38 0.15 -22.28
C ALA A 198 12.80 1.40 -23.07
N LYS A 199 14.05 1.87 -22.93
CA LYS A 199 14.61 3.08 -23.57
C LYS A 199 13.85 4.36 -23.22
N ILE A 200 13.26 4.41 -22.02
CA ILE A 200 12.62 5.60 -21.45
C ILE A 200 13.70 6.43 -20.76
N THR A 201 14.34 7.32 -21.52
CA THR A 201 15.55 8.05 -21.08
C THR A 201 15.27 9.38 -20.35
N LYS A 202 14.00 9.79 -20.23
CA LYS A 202 13.60 11.10 -19.65
C LYS A 202 13.20 11.01 -18.17
N ILE A 203 13.88 10.20 -17.38
CA ILE A 203 13.62 10.14 -15.93
C ILE A 203 14.60 11.08 -15.23
N SER A 204 14.07 12.12 -14.60
CA SER A 204 14.86 13.03 -13.78
C SER A 204 15.49 12.28 -12.61
N GLN A 205 16.81 12.41 -12.43
CA GLN A 205 17.54 11.92 -11.27
C GLN A 205 18.15 13.11 -10.50
N PRO A 206 18.25 13.05 -9.16
CA PRO A 206 17.77 11.96 -8.29
C PRO A 206 16.23 11.90 -8.18
N ILE A 207 15.68 10.70 -7.97
CA ILE A 207 14.25 10.50 -7.65
C ILE A 207 14.00 11.01 -6.23
N VAL A 208 13.00 11.88 -6.05
CA VAL A 208 12.66 12.41 -4.73
C VAL A 208 11.82 11.39 -3.97
N ILE A 209 12.29 11.02 -2.78
CA ILE A 209 11.56 10.20 -1.81
C ILE A 209 11.13 11.09 -0.65
N TRP A 210 9.83 11.20 -0.43
CA TRP A 210 9.21 11.90 0.68
C TRP A 210 9.07 10.97 1.88
N GLU A 211 9.51 11.45 3.03
CA GLU A 211 9.51 10.75 4.31
C GLU A 211 9.15 11.76 5.43
N ASP A 212 8.34 11.36 6.42
CA ASP A 212 7.94 12.24 7.52
C ASP A 212 8.77 12.03 8.80
N ASN A 213 9.56 10.95 8.86
CA ASN A 213 10.44 10.70 9.99
C ASN A 213 11.81 11.38 9.82
N GLN A 214 11.98 12.54 10.46
CA GLN A 214 13.26 13.28 10.42
C GLN A 214 14.46 12.47 10.97
N SER A 215 14.23 11.55 11.92
CA SER A 215 15.30 10.69 12.43
C SER A 215 15.75 9.69 11.37
N CYS A 216 14.81 9.14 10.58
CA CYS A 216 15.12 8.30 9.43
C CYS A 216 15.95 9.08 8.39
N ILE A 217 15.52 10.29 8.04
CA ILE A 217 16.22 11.13 7.05
C ILE A 217 17.65 11.46 7.49
N LYS A 218 17.84 11.87 8.76
CA LYS A 218 19.16 12.23 9.29
C LYS A 218 20.11 11.03 9.25
N ILE A 219 19.69 9.90 9.79
CA ILE A 219 20.53 8.70 9.88
C ILE A 219 20.84 8.11 8.48
N ALA A 220 19.93 8.26 7.51
CA ALA A 220 20.14 7.86 6.13
C ALA A 220 21.17 8.75 5.41
N ASN A 221 21.16 10.07 5.66
CA ASN A 221 22.06 11.03 5.03
C ASN A 221 23.42 11.17 5.75
N ASP A 222 23.45 10.94 7.06
CA ASP A 222 24.67 11.12 7.85
C ASP A 222 25.66 9.98 7.61
N ASP A 223 26.91 10.33 7.29
CA ASP A 223 28.06 9.42 7.32
C ASP A 223 28.51 9.06 8.74
N CYS A 224 27.89 9.69 9.75
CA CYS A 224 28.16 9.39 11.15
C CYS A 224 27.83 7.93 11.44
N ASN A 225 28.89 7.16 11.66
CA ASN A 225 28.85 5.82 12.20
C ASN A 225 27.91 5.80 13.42
N PHE A 226 26.74 5.19 13.28
CA PHE A 226 25.99 4.69 14.42
C PHE A 226 26.80 3.54 15.04
N ASN A 227 27.90 3.90 15.68
CA ASN A 227 28.90 3.01 16.26
C ASN A 227 28.45 2.46 17.62
N ASN A 228 27.14 2.33 17.84
CA ASN A 228 26.58 1.65 18.99
C ASN A 228 25.88 0.37 18.53
N LYS A 229 26.71 -0.66 18.37
CA LYS A 229 26.45 -2.07 18.73
C LYS A 229 24.96 -2.53 18.68
N ARG A 230 24.64 -3.41 17.71
CA ARG A 230 23.82 -4.66 17.85
C ARG A 230 22.63 -4.88 16.88
N MET A 231 22.63 -4.45 15.62
CA MET A 231 21.58 -4.93 14.68
C MET A 231 22.10 -5.13 13.26
N LYS A 232 22.86 -6.22 13.01
CA LYS A 232 23.41 -6.57 11.68
C LYS A 232 22.37 -6.49 10.54
N HIS A 233 21.11 -6.84 10.80
CA HIS A 233 20.05 -6.79 9.77
C HIS A 233 19.57 -5.37 9.46
N VAL A 234 19.63 -4.45 10.42
CA VAL A 234 19.37 -3.02 10.22
C VAL A 234 20.57 -2.38 9.54
N ASP A 235 21.79 -2.79 9.91
CA ASP A 235 23.03 -2.27 9.32
C ASP A 235 23.07 -2.50 7.80
N ILE A 236 22.71 -3.71 7.32
CA ILE A 236 22.69 -4.00 5.87
C ILE A 236 21.69 -3.12 5.13
N GLN A 237 20.47 -2.95 5.66
CA GLN A 237 19.44 -2.10 5.04
C GLN A 237 19.89 -0.64 5.01
N LEU A 238 20.49 -0.14 6.09
CA LEU A 238 21.06 1.19 6.17
C LEU A 238 22.19 1.40 5.17
N HIS A 239 23.12 0.44 5.05
CA HIS A 239 24.21 0.53 4.09
C HIS A 239 23.70 0.57 2.65
N PHE A 240 22.74 -0.28 2.32
CA PHE A 240 22.09 -0.28 1.01
C PHE A 240 21.46 1.10 0.70
N ILE A 241 20.69 1.66 1.64
CA ILE A 241 20.10 2.99 1.51
C ILE A 241 21.17 4.06 1.25
N LYS A 242 22.25 4.04 2.02
CA LYS A 242 23.36 5.00 1.89
C LYS A 242 24.07 4.89 0.54
N GLU A 243 24.29 3.68 0.02
CA GLU A 243 24.90 3.47 -1.29
C GLU A 243 24.05 4.10 -2.41
N VAL A 244 22.73 3.90 -2.37
CA VAL A 244 21.81 4.45 -3.38
C VAL A 244 21.74 5.98 -3.32
N ILE A 245 21.81 6.57 -2.11
CA ILE A 245 21.89 8.03 -1.91
C ILE A 245 23.22 8.57 -2.42
N LYS A 246 24.36 7.93 -2.08
CA LYS A 246 25.70 8.33 -2.53
C LYS A 246 25.86 8.25 -4.04
N ALA A 247 25.22 7.27 -4.67
CA ALA A 247 25.12 7.16 -6.12
C ALA A 247 24.24 8.23 -6.78
N LYS A 248 23.61 9.13 -5.99
CA LYS A 248 22.71 10.19 -6.43
C LYS A 248 21.52 9.67 -7.26
N ILE A 249 21.11 8.43 -7.01
CA ILE A 249 19.94 7.83 -7.67
C ILE A 249 18.67 8.40 -7.06
N ILE A 250 18.69 8.66 -5.75
CA ILE A 250 17.55 9.13 -4.96
C ILE A 250 17.95 10.30 -4.06
N ASN A 251 16.95 11.07 -3.64
CA ASN A 251 17.10 12.16 -2.69
C ASN A 251 15.97 12.09 -1.66
N LEU A 252 16.33 11.91 -0.38
CA LEU A 252 15.37 11.88 0.72
C LEU A 252 15.03 13.31 1.15
N GLN A 253 13.75 13.64 1.16
CA GLN A 253 13.24 14.94 1.58
C GLN A 253 12.16 14.79 2.64
N TYR A 254 12.16 15.72 3.60
CA TYR A 254 11.14 15.76 4.63
C TYR A 254 9.83 16.27 4.06
N LYS A 255 8.73 15.60 4.40
CA LYS A 255 7.37 16.07 4.15
C LYS A 255 6.51 15.87 5.40
N PRO A 256 5.68 16.85 5.81
CA PRO A 256 4.81 16.68 6.96
C PRO A 256 3.82 15.53 6.76
N THR A 257 3.49 14.80 7.83
CA THR A 257 2.57 13.64 7.78
C THR A 257 1.23 13.97 7.11
N ASN A 258 0.69 15.19 7.28
CA ASN A 258 -0.58 15.58 6.68
C ASN A 258 -0.55 15.65 5.14
N GLU A 259 0.63 15.78 4.55
CA GLU A 259 0.84 15.83 3.09
C GLU A 259 1.40 14.51 2.54
N MET A 260 1.55 13.49 3.40
CA MET A 260 2.06 12.18 3.01
C MET A 260 0.98 11.37 2.30
N LEU A 261 1.10 11.28 0.97
CA LEU A 261 0.18 10.49 0.15
C LEU A 261 0.22 9.00 0.51
N ALA A 262 1.30 8.47 1.08
CA ALA A 262 1.37 7.07 1.49
C ALA A 262 0.51 6.72 2.73
N ASN A 263 -0.08 7.69 3.43
CA ASN A 263 -0.84 7.43 4.66
C ASN A 263 -2.03 6.48 4.48
N PHE A 264 -2.72 6.53 3.34
CA PHE A 264 -3.85 5.61 3.08
C PHE A 264 -3.40 4.14 2.91
N LEU A 265 -2.09 3.89 2.77
CA LEU A 265 -1.52 2.55 2.63
C LEU A 265 -1.13 1.94 3.99
N THR A 266 -1.01 2.76 5.03
CA THR A 266 -0.67 2.33 6.39
C THR A 266 -1.86 2.43 7.34
N ASN A 267 -2.87 3.22 7.00
CA ASN A 267 -4.06 3.46 7.80
C ASN A 267 -5.33 3.48 6.95
N SER A 268 -6.47 3.22 7.58
CA SER A 268 -7.78 3.40 6.93
C SER A 268 -8.18 4.87 7.00
N VAL A 269 -8.31 5.50 5.83
CA VAL A 269 -8.65 6.91 5.68
C VAL A 269 -10.00 7.01 4.96
N SER A 270 -10.79 8.04 5.27
CA SER A 270 -12.01 8.33 4.53
C SER A 270 -11.69 8.79 3.11
N ARG A 271 -12.58 8.48 2.15
CA ARG A 271 -12.56 9.09 0.82
C ARG A 271 -12.66 10.61 0.85
#